data_AF-A0A9E4A4M4-F1
#
_entry.id   AF-A0A9E4A4M4-F1
#
_cell.length_a   1.000
_cell.length_b   1.000
_cell.length_c   1.000
_cell.angle_alpha   90.00
_cell.angle_beta   90.00
_cell.angle_gamma   90.00
#
_symmetry.space_group_name_H-M   'P 1'
#
loop_
_entity.id
_entity.type
_entity.pdbx_description
1 polymer ?
#
loop_
_entity_poly.entity_id
_entity_poly.type
_entity_poly.pdbx_seq_one_letter_code
_entity_poly.pdbx_strand_id
1 'polypeptide(L)'
;MKYYRNLIWPIVLLSGLLIIIRSSVAEAQEETNIRGHIAFDFPKTSEPNIEINLSGKLIRLVAKAAKNDQEAAKLLEMLEGVYVRGYRSGDTDFGEVSRYYKNKLKEEGWEVIAKVKEDDETFEVHTLFDQDIINGLFIMIAETEQTIFVNVFGRINPEQIGELLDSLDVDDLGNLDIGMHNFDVDVEDRNRGFGLHIERSVLEELDWRFEGTDISVISAETTNGAITFEDSVRDEVIVRASKKVRARGIAGAEAFAKKVHVYAERDGKEIKIYKKHPKPPKGVDVSVAYEIQCPAGVSANLHTTNGSIDLKLSGNFSGQIDAKTSKGRVLSDFPIPFTDKSEKQLAGKIGDGGSAKVKLRTTDGNINVKKW
;
A
#
# COMPACT_ATOMS: atom_id res chain seq x y z
N MET A 1 17.91 21.44 -13.49
CA MET A 1 17.51 22.87 -13.52
C MET A 1 16.00 22.89 -13.61
N LYS A 2 15.33 23.43 -12.57
CA LYS A 2 13.92 23.85 -12.51
C LYS A 2 12.83 22.81 -12.84
N TYR A 3 12.20 22.27 -11.81
CA TYR A 3 10.77 22.49 -11.50
C TYR A 3 10.58 22.38 -9.98
N TYR A 4 11.13 23.35 -9.27
CA TYR A 4 10.52 23.87 -8.04
C TYR A 4 9.38 24.80 -8.46
N ARG A 5 8.30 24.79 -7.68
CA ARG A 5 7.11 25.68 -7.70
C ARG A 5 5.86 25.02 -8.27
N ASN A 6 5.07 24.45 -7.36
CA ASN A 6 3.73 24.92 -7.00
C ASN A 6 3.47 24.44 -5.54
N LEU A 7 3.84 25.28 -4.57
CA LEU A 7 2.90 26.11 -3.78
C LEU A 7 2.08 25.22 -2.82
N ILE A 8 2.63 24.87 -1.66
CA ILE A 8 2.44 25.63 -0.41
C ILE A 8 0.95 25.72 -0.06
N TRP A 9 0.41 24.60 0.46
CA TRP A 9 -0.73 24.42 1.39
C TRP A 9 -1.24 22.99 1.17
N PRO A 10 -1.06 22.05 2.13
CA PRO A 10 -1.45 22.21 3.53
C PRO A 10 -0.35 21.82 4.56
N ILE A 11 0.95 22.05 4.26
CA ILE A 11 2.05 21.96 5.24
C ILE A 11 2.29 23.31 5.96
N VAL A 12 1.24 24.07 6.27
CA VAL A 12 1.34 25.38 6.98
C VAL A 12 0.62 25.40 8.33
N LEU A 13 0.19 24.25 8.88
CA LEU A 13 -0.34 24.22 10.25
C LEU A 13 0.35 23.30 11.26
N LEU A 14 1.34 22.50 10.85
CA LEU A 14 2.09 21.65 11.78
C LEU A 14 3.62 21.70 11.64
N SER A 15 4.15 22.50 10.70
CA SER A 15 5.60 22.73 10.53
C SER A 15 6.09 24.04 11.18
N GLY A 16 5.22 24.77 11.88
CA GLY A 16 5.51 26.08 12.47
C GLY A 16 5.14 26.17 13.94
N LEU A 17 5.55 25.22 14.78
CA LEU A 17 5.53 25.42 16.24
C LEU A 17 6.57 24.56 16.95
N LEU A 18 7.77 24.46 16.38
CA LEU A 18 8.96 24.05 17.11
C LEU A 18 9.74 25.31 17.46
N ILE A 19 9.72 25.66 18.76
CA ILE A 19 10.78 26.29 19.58
C ILE A 19 10.17 27.24 20.65
N ILE A 20 10.07 26.67 21.86
CA ILE A 20 10.32 27.20 23.22
C ILE A 20 9.29 28.20 23.80
N ILE A 21 8.65 27.83 24.94
CA ILE A 21 9.02 28.28 26.30
C ILE A 21 8.31 27.39 27.33
N ARG A 22 9.07 26.98 28.36
CA ARG A 22 8.55 26.35 29.57
C ARG A 22 7.61 27.30 30.32
N SER A 23 6.36 26.88 30.48
CA SER A 23 5.55 27.21 31.66
C SER A 23 4.73 25.98 32.03
N SER A 24 5.41 25.11 32.74
CA SER A 24 4.92 23.93 33.44
C SER A 24 3.75 24.26 34.39
N VAL A 25 2.82 23.30 34.49
CA VAL A 25 1.83 23.06 35.55
C VAL A 25 0.41 23.62 35.36
N ALA A 26 0.17 24.72 34.62
CA ALA A 26 -1.18 25.30 34.56
C ALA A 26 -2.12 24.74 33.46
N GLU A 27 -1.60 24.46 32.24
CA GLU A 27 -2.44 24.00 31.12
C GLU A 27 -2.78 22.50 31.16
N ALA A 28 -2.00 21.69 31.89
CA ALA A 28 -2.23 20.24 32.00
C ALA A 28 -3.47 19.86 32.83
N GLN A 29 -4.05 20.80 33.58
CA GLN A 29 -5.12 20.50 34.53
C GLN A 29 -6.52 20.72 33.95
N GLU A 30 -6.65 21.36 32.78
CA GLU A 30 -7.94 21.60 32.11
C GLU A 30 -8.30 20.48 31.11
N GLU A 31 -7.30 19.77 30.55
CA GLU A 31 -7.51 18.67 29.58
C GLU A 31 -7.73 17.29 30.24
N THR A 32 -7.48 17.13 31.55
CA THR A 32 -7.63 15.85 32.27
C THR A 32 -9.07 15.43 32.55
N ASN A 33 -10.07 16.28 32.25
CA ASN A 33 -11.48 16.00 32.54
C ASN A 33 -12.35 15.85 31.28
N ILE A 34 -11.72 15.58 30.13
CA ILE A 34 -12.44 15.31 28.89
C ILE A 34 -12.75 13.82 28.81
N ARG A 35 -14.03 13.48 28.60
CA ARG A 35 -14.46 12.08 28.52
C ARG A 35 -13.78 11.39 27.33
N GLY A 36 -13.21 10.21 27.56
CA GLY A 36 -12.47 9.45 26.56
C GLY A 36 -10.98 9.78 26.48
N HIS A 37 -10.50 10.83 27.15
CA HIS A 37 -9.07 11.10 27.26
C HIS A 37 -8.41 10.16 28.29
N ILE A 38 -7.35 9.49 27.88
CA ILE A 38 -6.49 8.66 28.71
C ILE A 38 -5.13 9.33 28.84
N ALA A 39 -4.81 9.75 30.07
CA ALA A 39 -3.47 10.26 30.36
C ALA A 39 -2.43 9.16 30.15
N PHE A 40 -1.36 9.48 29.40
CA PHE A 40 -0.21 8.60 29.19
C PHE A 40 0.80 8.73 30.34
N ASP A 41 0.46 8.16 31.49
CA ASP A 41 1.10 8.37 32.79
C ASP A 41 1.77 7.11 33.37
N PHE A 42 2.17 6.18 32.50
CA PHE A 42 2.85 4.97 32.95
C PHE A 42 4.13 5.31 33.75
N PRO A 43 4.35 4.78 34.97
CA PRO A 43 5.35 5.33 35.89
C PRO A 43 6.80 4.98 35.57
N LYS A 44 7.02 3.93 34.77
CA LYS A 44 8.35 3.33 34.54
C LYS A 44 8.83 3.44 33.09
N THR A 45 8.19 4.27 32.26
CA THR A 45 8.60 4.43 30.86
C THR A 45 9.79 5.36 30.73
N SER A 46 10.67 5.07 29.77
CA SER A 46 11.58 6.07 29.21
C SER A 46 10.80 7.19 28.50
N GLU A 47 11.49 8.27 28.14
CA GLU A 47 10.89 9.33 27.33
C GLU A 47 10.37 8.75 26.00
N PRO A 48 9.13 9.07 25.60
CA PRO A 48 8.59 8.58 24.35
C PRO A 48 9.42 9.09 23.17
N ASN A 49 9.76 8.22 22.22
CA ASN A 49 10.43 8.64 20.99
C ASN A 49 9.44 9.26 19.98
N ILE A 50 8.14 9.06 20.19
CA ILE A 50 7.05 9.71 19.44
C ILE A 50 6.07 10.28 20.46
N GLU A 51 5.87 11.59 20.43
CA GLU A 51 4.87 12.28 21.22
C GLU A 51 4.12 13.27 20.35
N ILE A 52 2.82 13.04 20.20
CA ILE A 52 1.91 13.93 19.47
C ILE A 52 0.73 14.23 20.39
N ASN A 53 0.43 15.51 20.60
CA ASN A 53 -0.73 15.98 21.37
C ASN A 53 -1.49 17.00 20.54
N LEU A 54 -2.51 16.54 19.81
CA LEU A 54 -3.41 17.42 19.09
C LEU A 54 -4.59 17.76 19.98
N SER A 55 -4.56 18.93 20.61
CA SER A 55 -5.71 19.44 21.37
C SER A 55 -6.80 19.94 20.43
N GLY A 56 -8.04 20.00 20.90
CA GLY A 56 -9.18 20.46 20.10
C GLY A 56 -8.99 21.88 19.52
N LYS A 57 -8.16 22.72 20.16
CA LYS A 57 -7.78 24.04 19.60
C LYS A 57 -6.99 23.91 18.30
N LEU A 58 -6.02 22.99 18.26
CA LEU A 58 -5.20 22.69 17.08
C LEU A 58 -6.01 21.97 16.01
N ILE A 59 -6.84 21.01 16.40
CA ILE A 59 -7.73 20.28 15.48
C ILE A 59 -8.67 21.26 14.75
N ARG A 60 -9.30 22.19 15.48
CA ARG A 60 -10.14 23.24 14.84
C ARG A 60 -9.35 24.16 13.90
N LEU A 61 -8.07 24.38 14.18
CA LEU A 61 -7.22 25.18 13.31
C LEU A 61 -6.92 24.42 12.01
N VAL A 62 -6.62 23.12 12.10
CA VAL A 62 -6.43 22.21 10.97
C VAL A 62 -7.71 22.09 10.14
N ALA A 63 -8.87 21.84 10.77
CA ALA A 63 -10.16 21.77 10.09
C ALA A 63 -10.50 23.05 9.31
N LYS A 64 -10.18 24.23 9.87
CA LYS A 64 -10.37 25.53 9.20
C LYS A 64 -9.46 25.75 7.99
N ALA A 65 -8.31 25.08 7.92
CA ALA A 65 -7.43 25.13 6.76
C ALA A 65 -7.79 24.09 5.70
N ALA A 66 -8.41 22.98 6.10
CA ALA A 66 -8.89 21.91 5.23
C ALA A 66 -10.18 22.28 4.45
N LYS A 67 -10.43 23.56 4.13
CA LYS A 67 -11.68 24.02 3.47
C LYS A 67 -12.02 23.33 2.14
N ASN A 68 -11.05 22.72 1.49
CA ASN A 68 -11.23 22.00 0.23
C ASN A 68 -11.69 20.55 0.43
N ASP A 69 -11.69 20.06 1.67
CA ASP A 69 -12.14 18.72 2.04
C ASP A 69 -13.21 18.86 3.13
N GLN A 70 -14.45 18.92 2.68
CA GLN A 70 -15.61 19.13 3.55
C GLN A 70 -15.91 17.88 4.41
N GLU A 71 -15.43 16.71 4.00
CA GLU A 71 -15.63 15.45 4.73
C GLU A 71 -14.62 15.35 5.87
N ALA A 72 -13.33 15.55 5.58
CA ALA A 72 -12.29 15.57 6.62
C ALA A 72 -12.54 16.68 7.66
N ALA A 73 -13.02 17.85 7.24
CA ALA A 73 -13.35 18.93 8.18
C ALA A 73 -14.46 18.54 9.16
N LYS A 74 -15.50 17.82 8.70
CA LYS A 74 -16.58 17.32 9.56
C LYS A 74 -16.09 16.28 10.56
N LEU A 75 -15.23 15.36 10.12
CA LEU A 75 -14.63 14.34 10.99
C LEU A 75 -13.76 14.98 12.07
N LEU A 76 -12.91 15.94 11.71
CA LEU A 76 -12.05 16.66 12.66
C LEU A 76 -12.86 17.47 13.68
N GLU A 77 -14.01 18.02 13.30
CA GLU A 77 -14.89 18.76 14.22
C GLU A 77 -15.50 17.89 15.33
N MET A 78 -15.57 16.57 15.13
CA MET A 78 -16.06 15.62 16.12
C MET A 78 -15.03 15.28 17.21
N LEU A 79 -13.75 15.60 16.95
CA LEU A 79 -12.64 15.26 17.83
C LEU A 79 -12.35 16.39 18.81
N GLU A 80 -12.19 16.02 20.08
CA GLU A 80 -11.72 16.90 21.14
C GLU A 80 -10.22 16.79 21.35
N GLY A 81 -9.62 15.64 21.01
CA GLY A 81 -8.18 15.48 20.93
C GLY A 81 -7.72 14.15 20.33
N VAL A 82 -6.46 14.13 19.88
CA VAL A 82 -5.75 12.95 19.37
C VAL A 82 -4.35 12.91 19.94
N TYR A 83 -4.09 11.98 20.86
CA TYR A 83 -2.80 11.83 21.52
C TYR A 83 -2.14 10.52 21.08
N VAL A 84 -0.84 10.60 20.77
CA VAL A 84 -0.03 9.45 20.34
C VAL A 84 1.22 9.35 21.19
N ARG A 85 1.54 8.14 21.63
CA ARG A 85 2.82 7.82 22.28
C ARG A 85 3.44 6.59 21.63
N GLY A 86 4.71 6.70 21.26
CA GLY A 86 5.52 5.59 20.78
C GLY A 86 6.73 5.37 21.68
N TYR A 87 7.06 4.11 21.92
CA TYR A 87 8.22 3.67 22.71
C TYR A 87 9.01 2.61 21.93
N ARG A 88 10.34 2.70 21.95
CA ARG A 88 11.24 1.70 21.35
C ARG A 88 11.64 0.61 22.35
N SER A 89 12.01 -0.55 21.83
CA SER A 89 12.45 -1.71 22.60
C SER A 89 13.80 -1.43 23.26
N GLY A 90 13.96 -1.92 24.50
CA GLY A 90 15.19 -1.81 25.29
C GLY A 90 15.02 -1.10 26.65
N ASP A 91 14.20 -0.05 26.72
CA ASP A 91 14.08 0.79 27.93
C ASP A 91 12.84 0.47 28.78
N THR A 92 11.88 -0.30 28.26
CA THR A 92 10.59 -0.54 28.94
C THR A 92 10.02 -1.90 28.54
N ASP A 93 9.47 -2.64 29.52
CA ASP A 93 8.74 -3.88 29.25
C ASP A 93 7.36 -3.56 28.65
N PHE A 94 7.21 -3.79 27.34
CA PHE A 94 5.95 -3.57 26.62
C PHE A 94 4.77 -4.35 27.21
N GLY A 95 5.03 -5.51 27.80
CA GLY A 95 4.03 -6.30 28.52
C GLY A 95 3.56 -5.61 29.79
N GLU A 96 4.44 -4.91 30.52
CA GLU A 96 4.05 -4.08 31.67
C GLU A 96 3.22 -2.87 31.26
N VAL A 97 3.64 -2.12 30.24
CA VAL A 97 2.93 -0.92 29.76
C VAL A 97 1.55 -1.29 29.22
N SER A 98 1.48 -2.33 28.39
CA SER A 98 0.23 -2.83 27.83
C SER A 98 -0.74 -3.26 28.93
N ARG A 99 -0.24 -3.93 29.98
CA ARG A 99 -1.08 -4.37 31.10
C ARG A 99 -1.59 -3.18 31.93
N TYR A 100 -0.76 -2.16 32.11
CA TYR A 100 -1.14 -0.94 32.81
C TYR A 100 -2.32 -0.24 32.13
N TYR A 101 -2.20 0.08 30.83
CA TYR A 101 -3.29 0.75 30.12
C TYR A 101 -4.53 -0.13 29.99
N LYS A 102 -4.39 -1.45 29.82
CA LYS A 102 -5.55 -2.38 29.85
C LYS A 102 -6.32 -2.31 31.17
N ASN A 103 -5.62 -2.25 32.29
CA ASN A 103 -6.26 -2.14 33.59
C ASN A 103 -6.93 -0.77 33.76
N LYS A 104 -6.24 0.31 33.38
CA LYS A 104 -6.78 1.68 33.42
C LYS A 104 -8.05 1.83 32.59
N LEU A 105 -8.01 1.40 31.33
CA LEU A 105 -9.16 1.37 30.42
C LEU A 105 -10.33 0.58 31.02
N LYS A 106 -10.06 -0.60 31.60
CA LYS A 106 -11.09 -1.41 32.24
C LYS A 106 -11.73 -0.73 33.45
N GLU A 107 -10.92 -0.06 34.28
CA GLU A 107 -11.39 0.68 35.46
C GLU A 107 -12.25 1.89 35.06
N GLU A 108 -11.95 2.51 33.92
CA GLU A 108 -12.69 3.65 33.36
C GLU A 108 -13.88 3.23 32.48
N GLY A 109 -14.22 1.94 32.42
CA GLY A 109 -15.41 1.44 31.73
C GLY A 109 -15.28 1.28 30.21
N TRP A 110 -14.05 1.20 29.69
CA TRP A 110 -13.81 0.94 28.28
C TRP A 110 -14.01 -0.54 27.92
N GLU A 111 -14.52 -0.78 26.73
CA GLU A 111 -14.78 -2.12 26.20
C GLU A 111 -13.78 -2.46 25.09
N VAL A 112 -13.42 -3.75 24.97
CA VAL A 112 -12.58 -4.24 23.87
C VAL A 112 -13.48 -4.60 22.70
N ILE A 113 -13.31 -3.92 21.57
CA ILE A 113 -14.09 -4.21 20.35
C ILE A 113 -13.33 -5.10 19.37
N ALA A 114 -11.99 -5.04 19.38
CA ALA A 114 -11.15 -5.84 18.51
C ALA A 114 -9.83 -6.21 19.19
N LYS A 115 -9.39 -7.44 18.94
CA LYS A 115 -8.11 -7.94 19.43
C LYS A 115 -7.54 -8.95 18.45
N VAL A 116 -6.33 -8.68 17.99
CA VAL A 116 -5.56 -9.54 17.09
C VAL A 116 -4.21 -9.82 17.75
N LYS A 117 -3.83 -11.08 17.82
CA LYS A 117 -2.55 -11.50 18.41
C LYS A 117 -1.85 -12.46 17.48
N GLU A 118 -0.62 -12.13 17.11
CA GLU A 118 0.29 -12.96 16.34
C GLU A 118 1.56 -13.26 17.14
N ASP A 119 2.51 -13.98 16.52
CA ASP A 119 3.72 -14.47 17.19
C ASP A 119 4.62 -13.32 17.70
N ASP A 120 4.66 -12.19 17.00
CA ASP A 120 5.52 -11.03 17.26
C ASP A 120 4.77 -9.68 17.30
N GLU A 121 3.44 -9.69 17.14
CA GLU A 121 2.61 -8.49 17.11
C GLU A 121 1.31 -8.67 17.90
N THR A 122 0.85 -7.62 18.57
CA THR A 122 -0.47 -7.55 19.18
C THR A 122 -1.12 -6.22 18.85
N PHE A 123 -2.34 -6.29 18.32
CA PHE A 123 -3.20 -5.15 18.04
C PHE A 123 -4.47 -5.26 18.89
N GLU A 124 -4.83 -4.19 19.60
CA GLU A 124 -6.01 -4.18 20.45
C GLU A 124 -6.69 -2.79 20.41
N VAL A 125 -8.01 -2.79 20.24
CA VAL A 125 -8.82 -1.58 20.13
C VAL A 125 -9.85 -1.58 21.24
N HIS A 126 -9.86 -0.48 21.99
CA HIS A 126 -10.77 -0.22 23.07
C HIS A 126 -11.64 1.01 22.76
N THR A 127 -12.90 0.96 23.16
CA THR A 127 -13.82 2.08 23.00
C THR A 127 -14.52 2.42 24.29
N LEU A 128 -14.67 3.72 24.56
CA LEU A 128 -15.57 4.22 25.58
C LEU A 128 -16.88 4.63 24.92
N PHE A 129 -17.88 3.78 25.04
CA PHE A 129 -19.18 3.97 24.42
C PHE A 129 -20.19 4.49 25.45
N ASP A 130 -21.03 5.44 25.06
CA ASP A 130 -22.19 5.87 25.85
C ASP A 130 -23.40 6.10 24.95
N GLN A 131 -24.45 5.33 25.18
CA GLN A 131 -25.68 5.30 24.39
C GLN A 131 -25.45 5.01 22.90
N ASP A 132 -25.28 6.04 22.08
CA ASP A 132 -25.08 5.99 20.64
C ASP A 132 -23.85 6.82 20.21
N ILE A 133 -22.96 7.17 21.16
CA ILE A 133 -21.78 8.02 20.92
C ILE A 133 -20.54 7.32 21.47
N ILE A 134 -19.50 7.27 20.65
CA ILE A 134 -18.15 6.91 21.09
C ILE A 134 -17.49 8.15 21.64
N ASN A 135 -17.18 8.12 22.93
CA ASN A 135 -16.49 9.19 23.63
C ASN A 135 -14.96 9.06 23.47
N GLY A 136 -14.47 7.85 23.21
CA GLY A 136 -13.07 7.65 22.96
C GLY A 136 -12.75 6.31 22.29
N LEU A 137 -11.64 6.31 21.59
CA LEU A 137 -10.99 5.17 20.95
C LEU A 137 -9.55 5.11 21.46
N PHE A 138 -9.15 3.94 21.95
CA PHE A 138 -7.80 3.70 22.43
C PHE A 138 -7.22 2.48 21.72
N ILE A 139 -6.17 2.69 20.94
CA ILE A 139 -5.53 1.68 20.11
C ILE A 139 -4.16 1.35 20.72
N MET A 140 -3.89 0.06 20.86
CA MET A 140 -2.60 -0.48 21.27
C MET A 140 -2.01 -1.32 20.16
N ILE A 141 -0.80 -0.95 19.75
CA ILE A 141 0.00 -1.70 18.78
C ILE A 141 1.30 -2.07 19.49
N ALA A 142 1.57 -3.36 19.63
CA ALA A 142 2.78 -3.86 20.29
C ALA A 142 3.49 -4.83 19.36
N GLU A 143 4.70 -4.49 18.97
CA GLU A 143 5.63 -5.30 18.18
C GLU A 143 6.87 -5.65 19.02
N THR A 144 7.79 -6.44 18.46
CA THR A 144 9.05 -6.78 19.14
C THR A 144 9.96 -5.58 19.39
N GLU A 145 9.94 -4.59 18.49
CA GLU A 145 10.89 -3.47 18.50
C GLU A 145 10.27 -2.14 18.96
N GLN A 146 8.94 -2.05 18.99
CA GLN A 146 8.23 -0.82 19.35
C GLN A 146 6.83 -1.11 19.88
N THR A 147 6.29 -0.17 20.65
CA THR A 147 4.86 -0.15 20.98
C THR A 147 4.32 1.26 20.81
N ILE A 148 3.13 1.36 20.23
CA ILE A 148 2.43 2.61 19.94
C ILE A 148 1.07 2.58 20.62
N PHE A 149 0.73 3.68 21.25
CA PHE A 149 -0.57 3.95 21.85
C PHE A 149 -1.19 5.16 21.17
N VAL A 150 -2.44 5.03 20.75
CA VAL A 150 -3.22 6.13 20.19
C VAL A 150 -4.46 6.30 21.02
N ASN A 151 -4.72 7.51 21.49
CA ASN A 151 -5.96 7.88 22.15
C ASN A 151 -6.65 8.99 21.37
N VAL A 152 -7.78 8.65 20.76
CA VAL A 152 -8.68 9.60 20.09
C VAL A 152 -9.88 9.79 21.01
N PHE A 153 -10.27 11.04 21.26
CA PHE A 153 -11.41 11.33 22.12
C PHE A 153 -12.20 12.52 21.63
N GLY A 154 -13.49 12.50 21.89
CA GLY A 154 -14.46 13.44 21.33
C GLY A 154 -15.82 12.79 21.20
N ARG A 155 -16.72 13.39 20.43
CA ARG A 155 -18.10 12.88 20.27
C ARG A 155 -18.23 12.24 18.90
N ILE A 156 -17.81 10.98 18.81
CA ILE A 156 -17.71 10.24 17.55
C ILE A 156 -19.00 9.45 17.31
N ASN A 157 -19.62 9.65 16.15
CA ASN A 157 -20.77 8.86 15.73
C ASN A 157 -20.30 7.46 15.28
N PRO A 158 -20.87 6.36 15.79
CA PRO A 158 -20.51 5.00 15.41
C PRO A 158 -20.56 4.71 13.91
N GLU A 159 -21.49 5.33 13.20
CA GLU A 159 -21.64 5.18 11.74
C GLU A 159 -20.44 5.75 10.96
N GLN A 160 -19.69 6.66 11.57
CA GLN A 160 -18.54 7.35 10.98
C GLN A 160 -17.20 6.81 11.48
N ILE A 161 -17.19 5.73 12.27
CA ILE A 161 -15.93 5.06 12.66
C ILE A 161 -15.21 4.53 11.43
N GLY A 162 -15.94 3.96 10.46
CA GLY A 162 -15.36 3.49 9.21
C GLY A 162 -14.61 4.62 8.51
N GLU A 163 -15.30 5.74 8.28
CA GLU A 163 -14.72 6.96 7.69
C GLU A 163 -13.56 7.53 8.53
N LEU A 164 -13.63 7.48 9.87
CA LEU A 164 -12.56 7.94 10.74
C LEU A 164 -11.33 7.03 10.62
N LEU A 165 -11.50 5.72 10.61
CA LEU A 165 -10.41 4.75 10.46
C LEU A 165 -9.81 4.80 9.05
N ASP A 166 -10.63 5.02 8.02
CA ASP A 166 -10.20 5.22 6.62
C ASP A 166 -9.54 6.60 6.43
N SER A 167 -9.97 7.64 7.13
CA SER A 167 -9.30 8.96 7.10
C SER A 167 -7.98 8.98 7.88
N LEU A 168 -7.83 8.01 8.80
CA LEU A 168 -6.57 7.67 9.43
C LEU A 168 -5.76 6.71 8.55
N ASP A 169 -6.23 6.36 7.35
CA ASP A 169 -5.42 5.68 6.36
C ASP A 169 -4.31 6.61 5.87
N VAL A 170 -3.10 6.21 6.24
CA VAL A 170 -1.89 7.01 6.14
C VAL A 170 -1.21 6.70 4.81
N ASP A 171 -1.76 7.19 3.72
CA ASP A 171 -1.01 7.23 2.45
C ASP A 171 -0.10 8.48 2.36
N ASP A 172 -0.36 9.52 3.16
CA ASP A 172 0.29 10.85 3.05
C ASP A 172 1.26 11.21 4.21
N LEU A 173 1.48 10.36 5.23
CA LEU A 173 2.55 10.57 6.24
C LEU A 173 3.89 9.94 5.85
N GLY A 174 4.06 9.54 4.59
CA GLY A 174 5.19 8.78 4.04
C GLY A 174 6.59 9.43 4.08
N ASN A 175 6.87 10.35 5.02
CA ASN A 175 8.21 10.88 5.30
C ASN A 175 8.58 10.95 6.78
N LEU A 176 7.78 10.40 7.70
CA LEU A 176 8.30 9.94 8.98
C LEU A 176 8.43 8.42 8.87
N ASP A 177 9.67 7.91 8.86
CA ASP A 177 9.98 6.47 8.87
C ASP A 177 9.53 5.88 10.22
N ILE A 178 8.23 5.63 10.34
CA ILE A 178 7.57 4.90 11.41
C ILE A 178 6.52 4.03 10.69
N GLY A 179 6.82 2.75 10.53
CA GLY A 179 6.09 1.81 9.66
C GLY A 179 4.60 1.71 9.95
N MET A 180 3.81 2.57 9.33
CA MET A 180 2.36 2.48 9.23
C MET A 180 2.00 2.79 7.78
N HIS A 181 1.98 1.74 6.96
CA HIS A 181 1.38 1.78 5.63
C HIS A 181 0.14 0.88 5.63
N ASN A 182 -1.01 1.55 5.57
CA ASN A 182 -2.27 1.12 4.96
C ASN A 182 -3.28 0.35 5.86
N PHE A 183 -4.29 1.09 6.31
CA PHE A 183 -5.55 0.64 6.92
C PHE A 183 -6.62 0.64 5.82
N ASP A 184 -6.89 -0.52 5.21
CA ASP A 184 -7.98 -0.65 4.24
C ASP A 184 -9.21 -1.31 4.92
N VAL A 185 -10.31 -0.57 5.07
CA VAL A 185 -11.61 -1.13 5.51
C VAL A 185 -12.46 -1.42 4.28
N ASP A 186 -12.45 -2.67 3.83
CA ASP A 186 -13.33 -3.13 2.74
C ASP A 186 -14.79 -3.23 3.24
N VAL A 187 -15.67 -2.31 2.82
CA VAL A 187 -17.10 -2.27 3.19
C VAL A 187 -17.99 -3.18 2.30
N GLU A 188 -17.42 -4.06 1.49
CA GLU A 188 -18.23 -4.84 0.52
C GLU A 188 -18.81 -6.18 0.98
N ASP A 189 -18.47 -6.74 2.15
CA ASP A 189 -18.95 -8.09 2.52
C ASP A 189 -19.78 -8.13 3.82
N ARG A 190 -21.05 -7.71 3.74
CA ARG A 190 -22.04 -7.69 4.85
C ARG A 190 -22.32 -9.05 5.53
N ASN A 191 -21.59 -10.11 5.22
CA ASN A 191 -21.85 -11.44 5.76
C ASN A 191 -20.62 -12.19 6.32
N ARG A 192 -19.50 -11.51 6.59
CA ARG A 192 -18.39 -12.06 7.38
C ARG A 192 -17.94 -11.03 8.41
N GLY A 193 -17.79 -11.47 9.67
CA GLY A 193 -17.47 -10.60 10.79
C GLY A 193 -16.17 -9.82 10.60
N PHE A 194 -16.06 -8.68 11.31
CA PHE A 194 -14.91 -7.78 11.39
C PHE A 194 -13.56 -8.52 11.24
N GLY A 195 -12.97 -8.43 10.05
CA GLY A 195 -11.65 -8.96 9.75
C GLY A 195 -10.68 -7.79 9.55
N LEU A 196 -9.90 -7.45 10.58
CA LEU A 196 -8.76 -6.55 10.45
C LEU A 196 -7.68 -7.23 9.59
N HIS A 197 -7.42 -6.72 8.39
CA HIS A 197 -6.33 -7.17 7.53
C HIS A 197 -5.16 -6.18 7.68
N ILE A 198 -4.09 -6.60 8.36
CA ILE A 198 -2.83 -5.83 8.40
C ILE A 198 -2.09 -6.15 7.10
N GLU A 199 -1.90 -5.17 6.22
CA GLU A 199 -1.22 -5.39 4.94
C GLU A 199 0.30 -5.60 5.14
N ARG A 200 0.77 -6.84 4.97
CA ARG A 200 2.18 -7.24 5.22
C ARG A 200 3.09 -7.09 4.02
N SER A 201 2.87 -6.06 3.22
CA SER A 201 3.57 -5.90 1.97
C SER A 201 3.90 -4.47 1.63
N VAL A 202 5.09 -4.29 1.05
CA VAL A 202 5.52 -3.03 0.48
C VAL A 202 5.17 -3.02 -1.00
N LEU A 203 4.43 -2.01 -1.42
CA LEU A 203 4.08 -1.72 -2.80
C LEU A 203 4.92 -0.56 -3.31
N GLU A 204 5.45 -0.69 -4.52
CA GLU A 204 6.16 0.38 -5.21
C GLU A 204 5.83 0.32 -6.70
N GLU A 205 5.36 1.44 -7.22
CA GLU A 205 5.06 1.62 -8.64
C GLU A 205 6.24 2.32 -9.33
N LEU A 206 6.69 1.77 -10.46
CA LEU A 206 7.77 2.32 -11.27
C LEU A 206 7.27 2.57 -12.70
N ASP A 207 7.59 3.72 -13.28
CA ASP A 207 7.21 4.11 -14.65
C ASP A 207 8.48 4.50 -15.44
N TRP A 208 8.63 3.91 -16.64
CA TRP A 208 9.65 4.27 -17.60
C TRP A 208 9.01 4.60 -18.95
N ARG A 209 9.63 5.56 -19.64
CA ARG A 209 9.24 5.97 -20.99
C ARG A 209 10.44 5.99 -21.90
N PHE A 210 10.28 5.39 -23.07
CA PHE A 210 11.29 5.39 -24.13
C PHE A 210 10.67 5.91 -25.42
N GLU A 211 11.49 6.55 -26.25
CA GLU A 211 11.13 6.78 -27.64
C GLU A 211 10.93 5.43 -28.34
N GLY A 212 9.77 5.27 -29.00
CA GLY A 212 9.42 4.03 -29.71
C GLY A 212 10.09 3.90 -31.07
N THR A 213 10.60 5.01 -31.63
CA THR A 213 11.33 5.04 -32.90
C THR A 213 12.52 4.08 -32.85
N ASP A 214 12.61 3.22 -33.87
CA ASP A 214 13.63 2.16 -34.02
C ASP A 214 13.60 0.99 -33.02
N ILE A 215 12.62 0.94 -32.10
CA ILE A 215 12.41 -0.24 -31.26
C ILE A 215 11.75 -1.33 -32.09
N SER A 216 12.32 -2.53 -32.03
CA SER A 216 11.84 -3.70 -32.79
C SER A 216 11.47 -4.88 -31.90
N VAL A 217 11.93 -4.89 -30.65
CA VAL A 217 11.72 -5.99 -29.70
C VAL A 217 11.48 -5.43 -28.30
N ILE A 218 10.49 -5.98 -27.59
CA ILE A 218 10.36 -5.87 -26.15
C ILE A 218 10.55 -7.26 -25.53
N SER A 219 11.47 -7.37 -24.58
CA SER A 219 11.67 -8.58 -23.78
C SER A 219 11.35 -8.29 -22.32
N ALA A 220 10.43 -9.04 -21.74
CA ALA A 220 10.04 -8.88 -20.34
C ALA A 220 10.02 -10.22 -19.61
N GLU A 221 10.67 -10.27 -18.44
CA GLU A 221 10.69 -11.46 -17.60
C GLU A 221 10.39 -11.18 -16.12
N THR A 222 9.58 -12.05 -15.53
CA THR A 222 9.29 -12.06 -14.09
C THR A 222 9.08 -13.50 -13.61
N THR A 223 9.16 -13.73 -12.30
CA THR A 223 8.88 -15.04 -11.71
C THR A 223 7.45 -15.11 -11.21
N ASN A 224 7.05 -14.13 -10.40
CA ASN A 224 5.70 -13.95 -9.89
C ASN A 224 5.22 -12.58 -10.36
N GLY A 225 4.02 -12.52 -10.91
CA GLY A 225 3.43 -11.31 -11.46
C GLY A 225 2.93 -11.50 -12.89
N ALA A 226 1.84 -10.80 -13.21
CA ALA A 226 1.26 -10.78 -14.55
C ALA A 226 2.06 -9.87 -15.48
N ILE A 227 2.01 -10.17 -16.78
CA ILE A 227 2.56 -9.28 -17.82
C ILE A 227 1.42 -8.91 -18.76
N THR A 228 1.04 -7.65 -18.76
CA THR A 228 0.13 -7.07 -19.73
C THR A 228 0.94 -6.36 -20.81
N PHE A 229 0.64 -6.65 -22.06
CA PHE A 229 1.27 -6.00 -23.20
C PHE A 229 0.20 -5.51 -24.16
N GLU A 230 0.26 -4.25 -24.53
CA GLU A 230 -0.68 -3.59 -25.42
C GLU A 230 0.10 -2.86 -26.52
N ASP A 231 -0.24 -3.10 -27.78
CA ASP A 231 0.26 -2.26 -28.85
C ASP A 231 -0.53 -0.94 -28.94
N SER A 232 0.09 0.08 -29.53
CA SER A 232 -0.44 1.43 -29.59
C SER A 232 -0.10 2.10 -30.91
N VAL A 233 -0.88 3.11 -31.26
CA VAL A 233 -0.63 3.99 -32.42
C VAL A 233 0.41 5.06 -32.14
N ARG A 234 0.87 5.19 -30.88
CA ARG A 234 1.86 6.17 -30.47
C ARG A 234 3.27 5.63 -30.64
N ASP A 235 4.20 6.49 -31.06
CA ASP A 235 5.63 6.17 -31.18
C ASP A 235 6.37 6.28 -29.83
N GLU A 236 5.79 5.69 -28.78
CA GLU A 236 6.37 5.64 -27.43
C GLU A 236 6.27 4.23 -26.85
N VAL A 237 7.28 3.85 -26.07
CA VAL A 237 7.21 2.66 -25.20
C VAL A 237 7.02 3.13 -23.77
N ILE A 238 5.95 2.68 -23.13
CA ILE A 238 5.66 2.93 -21.71
C ILE A 238 5.75 1.60 -20.98
N VAL A 239 6.51 1.57 -19.90
CA VAL A 239 6.63 0.40 -19.02
C VAL A 239 6.23 0.85 -17.63
N ARG A 240 5.21 0.22 -17.07
CA ARG A 240 4.83 0.36 -15.66
C ARG A 240 5.09 -0.96 -14.96
N ALA A 241 5.71 -0.91 -13.79
CA ALA A 241 5.94 -2.08 -12.97
C ALA A 241 5.37 -1.86 -11.58
N SER A 242 4.52 -2.80 -11.15
CA SER A 242 4.03 -2.87 -9.78
C SER A 242 4.84 -3.90 -9.02
N LYS A 243 5.71 -3.43 -8.12
CA LYS A 243 6.54 -4.28 -7.24
C LYS A 243 5.83 -4.46 -5.91
N LYS A 244 5.51 -5.70 -5.56
CA LYS A 244 4.99 -6.09 -4.24
C LYS A 244 5.97 -7.03 -3.54
N VAL A 245 6.42 -6.66 -2.34
CA VAL A 245 7.23 -7.53 -1.48
C VAL A 245 6.44 -7.83 -0.22
N ARG A 246 6.11 -9.10 0.00
CA ARG A 246 5.39 -9.55 1.18
C ARG A 246 6.34 -10.29 2.13
N ALA A 247 6.19 -10.06 3.43
CA ALA A 247 6.88 -10.84 4.46
C ALA A 247 5.92 -11.19 5.60
N ARG A 248 6.45 -11.77 6.69
CA ARG A 248 5.67 -12.04 7.91
C ARG A 248 5.34 -10.79 8.72
N GLY A 249 6.17 -9.76 8.62
CA GLY A 249 5.97 -8.44 9.23
C GLY A 249 6.51 -7.34 8.31
N ILE A 250 6.03 -6.12 8.52
CA ILE A 250 6.28 -4.99 7.62
C ILE A 250 7.76 -4.61 7.52
N ALA A 251 8.48 -4.55 8.65
CA ALA A 251 9.90 -4.23 8.68
C ALA A 251 10.76 -5.21 7.85
N GLY A 252 10.39 -6.50 7.86
CA GLY A 252 11.04 -7.52 7.04
C GLY A 252 10.75 -7.35 5.54
N ALA A 253 9.53 -6.94 5.20
CA ALA A 253 9.14 -6.63 3.83
C ALA A 253 9.91 -5.42 3.31
N GLU A 254 9.97 -4.32 4.08
CA GLU A 254 10.71 -3.10 3.74
C GLU A 254 12.22 -3.34 3.57
N ALA A 255 12.83 -4.05 4.53
CA ALA A 255 14.25 -4.35 4.49
C ALA A 255 14.63 -5.18 3.24
N PHE A 256 13.73 -6.05 2.78
CA PHE A 256 13.95 -6.82 1.56
C PHE A 256 13.56 -6.05 0.30
N ALA A 257 12.51 -5.23 0.33
CA ALA A 257 12.07 -4.39 -0.78
C ALA A 257 13.16 -3.45 -1.28
N LYS A 258 13.99 -2.91 -0.37
CA LYS A 258 15.18 -2.11 -0.68
C LYS A 258 16.24 -2.87 -1.51
N LYS A 259 16.22 -4.21 -1.50
CA LYS A 259 17.13 -5.09 -2.25
C LYS A 259 16.52 -5.62 -3.55
N VAL A 260 15.25 -5.31 -3.83
CA VAL A 260 14.55 -5.70 -5.04
C VAL A 260 14.57 -4.53 -6.01
N HIS A 261 15.32 -4.69 -7.09
CA HIS A 261 15.45 -3.69 -8.13
C HIS A 261 14.76 -4.17 -9.40
N VAL A 262 13.95 -3.30 -9.99
CA VAL A 262 13.28 -3.51 -11.27
C VAL A 262 13.95 -2.60 -12.30
N TYR A 263 14.22 -3.15 -13.48
CA TYR A 263 14.92 -2.48 -14.56
C TYR A 263 14.05 -2.48 -15.81
N ALA A 264 14.02 -1.34 -16.50
CA ALA A 264 13.66 -1.24 -17.90
C ALA A 264 14.80 -0.50 -18.60
N GLU A 265 15.48 -1.16 -19.53
CA GLU A 265 16.71 -0.66 -20.14
C GLU A 265 16.66 -0.84 -21.66
N ARG A 266 17.14 0.17 -22.40
CA ARG A 266 17.29 0.08 -23.86
C ARG A 266 18.66 -0.51 -24.21
N ASP A 267 18.65 -1.59 -24.99
CA ASP A 267 19.84 -2.22 -25.58
C ASP A 267 19.69 -2.22 -27.11
N GLY A 268 20.21 -1.17 -27.75
CA GLY A 268 20.04 -0.95 -29.18
C GLY A 268 18.57 -0.77 -29.60
N LYS A 269 18.01 -1.80 -30.26
CA LYS A 269 16.62 -1.84 -30.75
C LYS A 269 15.68 -2.68 -29.86
N GLU A 270 16.17 -3.13 -28.71
CA GLU A 270 15.42 -3.92 -27.74
C GLU A 270 15.23 -3.13 -26.44
N ILE A 271 14.03 -3.22 -25.85
CA ILE A 271 13.81 -2.84 -24.44
C ILE A 271 13.76 -4.11 -23.61
N LYS A 272 14.64 -4.20 -22.59
CA LYS A 272 14.72 -5.32 -21.66
C LYS A 272 14.13 -4.92 -20.31
N ILE A 273 13.16 -5.70 -19.85
CA ILE A 273 12.41 -5.46 -18.61
C ILE A 273 12.59 -6.68 -17.71
N TYR A 274 13.22 -6.49 -16.56
CA TYR A 274 13.56 -7.58 -15.67
C TYR A 274 13.76 -7.10 -14.23
N LYS A 275 13.85 -8.03 -13.29
CA LYS A 275 14.08 -7.75 -11.87
C LYS A 275 15.31 -8.49 -11.36
N LYS A 276 16.02 -7.89 -10.41
CA LYS A 276 17.13 -8.52 -9.69
C LYS A 276 16.96 -8.36 -8.19
N HIS A 277 17.16 -9.45 -7.47
CA HIS A 277 17.20 -9.47 -6.01
C HIS A 277 18.00 -10.70 -5.54
N PRO A 278 18.57 -10.69 -4.32
CA PRO A 278 19.13 -11.90 -3.71
C PRO A 278 18.05 -12.96 -3.47
N LYS A 279 18.43 -14.20 -3.16
CA LYS A 279 17.45 -15.25 -2.84
C LYS A 279 16.57 -14.79 -1.64
N PRO A 280 15.23 -14.75 -1.80
CA PRO A 280 14.35 -14.35 -0.70
C PRO A 280 14.48 -15.31 0.50
N PRO A 281 14.51 -14.79 1.74
CA PRO A 281 14.38 -15.58 2.95
C PRO A 281 13.05 -16.36 2.98
N LYS A 282 12.98 -17.39 3.83
CA LYS A 282 11.74 -18.16 4.00
C LYS A 282 10.61 -17.25 4.49
N GLY A 283 9.48 -17.27 3.79
CA GLY A 283 8.31 -16.44 4.11
C GLY A 283 8.35 -15.03 3.53
N VAL A 284 9.35 -14.71 2.70
CA VAL A 284 9.37 -13.50 1.88
C VAL A 284 8.96 -13.86 0.44
N ASP A 285 7.95 -13.18 -0.07
CA ASP A 285 7.49 -13.28 -1.46
C ASP A 285 7.77 -11.99 -2.21
N VAL A 286 8.18 -12.11 -3.47
CA VAL A 286 8.44 -10.97 -4.35
C VAL A 286 7.63 -11.16 -5.63
N SER A 287 6.65 -10.29 -5.81
CA SER A 287 5.85 -10.19 -7.02
C SER A 287 6.19 -8.91 -7.76
N VAL A 288 6.37 -9.00 -9.09
CA VAL A 288 6.54 -7.84 -9.95
C VAL A 288 5.70 -8.06 -11.19
N ALA A 289 4.64 -7.28 -11.32
CA ALA A 289 3.79 -7.26 -12.50
C ALA A 289 4.23 -6.14 -13.45
N TYR A 290 4.03 -6.32 -14.75
CA TYR A 290 4.35 -5.32 -15.76
C TYR A 290 3.13 -4.98 -16.61
N GLU A 291 2.94 -3.69 -16.87
CA GLU A 291 2.08 -3.18 -17.92
C GLU A 291 2.94 -2.48 -18.96
N ILE A 292 2.87 -2.95 -20.20
CA ILE A 292 3.73 -2.50 -21.28
C ILE A 292 2.85 -1.98 -22.42
N GLN A 293 3.12 -0.77 -22.86
CA GLN A 293 2.58 -0.21 -24.09
C GLN A 293 3.72 0.06 -25.06
N CYS A 294 3.55 -0.28 -26.33
CA CYS A 294 4.57 0.01 -27.36
C CYS A 294 3.94 0.22 -28.74
N PRO A 295 4.69 0.74 -29.73
CA PRO A 295 4.17 0.92 -31.08
C PRO A 295 3.73 -0.41 -31.72
N ALA A 296 2.73 -0.35 -32.59
CA ALA A 296 2.28 -1.51 -33.35
C ALA A 296 3.39 -2.14 -34.21
N GLY A 297 3.38 -3.47 -34.30
CA GLY A 297 4.36 -4.23 -35.10
C GLY A 297 5.69 -4.53 -34.39
N VAL A 298 5.88 -4.08 -33.14
CA VAL A 298 7.02 -4.46 -32.31
C VAL A 298 6.90 -5.93 -31.90
N SER A 299 8.02 -6.66 -31.95
CA SER A 299 8.08 -8.06 -31.50
C SER A 299 8.06 -8.13 -29.97
N ALA A 300 7.45 -9.17 -29.41
CA ALA A 300 7.32 -9.33 -27.96
C ALA A 300 7.85 -10.70 -27.52
N ASN A 301 8.70 -10.71 -26.50
CA ASN A 301 9.18 -11.93 -25.83
C ASN A 301 8.88 -11.83 -24.33
N LEU A 302 7.76 -12.43 -23.92
CA LEU A 302 7.20 -12.26 -22.58
C LEU A 302 7.25 -13.58 -21.83
N HIS A 303 7.86 -13.56 -20.64
CA HIS A 303 8.02 -14.73 -19.80
C HIS A 303 7.63 -14.47 -18.34
N THR A 304 6.77 -15.32 -17.80
CA THR A 304 6.52 -15.38 -16.35
C THR A 304 6.51 -16.84 -15.88
N THR A 305 6.67 -17.09 -14.58
CA THR A 305 6.48 -18.45 -14.03
C THR A 305 5.09 -18.60 -13.42
N ASN A 306 4.74 -17.69 -12.52
CA ASN A 306 3.49 -17.66 -11.77
C ASN A 306 2.78 -16.33 -12.06
N GLY A 307 2.11 -16.30 -13.21
CA GLY A 307 1.43 -15.12 -13.70
C GLY A 307 0.78 -15.37 -15.04
N SER A 308 -0.30 -14.63 -15.29
CA SER A 308 -0.92 -14.60 -16.61
C SER A 308 -0.16 -13.65 -17.54
N ILE A 309 -0.23 -13.93 -18.83
CA ILE A 309 0.23 -13.01 -19.87
C ILE A 309 -0.99 -12.58 -20.68
N ASP A 310 -1.32 -11.30 -20.63
CA ASP A 310 -2.43 -10.70 -21.36
C ASP A 310 -1.87 -9.84 -22.48
N LEU A 311 -2.01 -10.32 -23.71
CA LEU A 311 -1.56 -9.64 -24.91
C LEU A 311 -2.77 -9.01 -25.62
N LYS A 312 -2.77 -7.70 -25.80
CA LYS A 312 -3.75 -6.97 -26.59
C LYS A 312 -3.07 -6.41 -27.83
N LEU A 313 -3.56 -6.81 -28.99
CA LEU A 313 -3.03 -6.38 -30.27
C LEU A 313 -4.13 -5.71 -31.10
N SER A 314 -3.72 -4.70 -31.85
CA SER A 314 -4.54 -3.99 -32.83
C SER A 314 -5.11 -4.95 -33.86
N GLY A 315 -6.34 -4.67 -34.32
CA GLY A 315 -7.02 -5.56 -35.25
C GLY A 315 -6.34 -5.78 -36.61
N ASN A 316 -5.38 -4.92 -36.98
CA ASN A 316 -4.56 -5.02 -38.19
C ASN A 316 -3.16 -5.60 -37.95
N PHE A 317 -2.87 -6.11 -36.74
CA PHE A 317 -1.61 -6.77 -36.45
C PHE A 317 -1.35 -7.95 -37.39
N SER A 318 -0.12 -8.03 -37.91
CA SER A 318 0.33 -9.12 -38.77
C SER A 318 1.70 -9.62 -38.30
N GLY A 319 1.76 -10.90 -37.93
CA GLY A 319 2.95 -11.47 -37.31
C GLY A 319 2.86 -12.96 -37.03
N GLN A 320 3.89 -13.49 -36.39
CA GLN A 320 3.97 -14.89 -35.95
C GLN A 320 3.82 -14.98 -34.44
N ILE A 321 2.97 -15.88 -33.97
CA ILE A 321 2.77 -16.11 -32.54
C ILE A 321 3.17 -17.53 -32.15
N ASP A 322 3.83 -17.65 -31.01
CA ASP A 322 4.17 -18.90 -30.33
C ASP A 322 3.93 -18.69 -28.82
N ALA A 323 2.81 -19.20 -28.33
CA ALA A 323 2.37 -19.08 -26.95
C ALA A 323 2.24 -20.46 -26.30
N LYS A 324 2.78 -20.62 -25.09
CA LYS A 324 2.78 -21.90 -24.36
C LYS A 324 2.67 -21.70 -22.85
N THR A 325 1.79 -22.49 -22.23
CA THR A 325 1.63 -22.61 -20.78
C THR A 325 1.77 -24.08 -20.33
N SER A 326 2.05 -24.32 -19.05
CA SER A 326 2.14 -25.69 -18.50
C SER A 326 0.87 -26.11 -17.76
N LYS A 327 0.34 -25.24 -16.89
CA LYS A 327 -0.83 -25.52 -16.04
C LYS A 327 -2.04 -24.63 -16.30
N GLY A 328 -1.91 -23.61 -17.16
CA GLY A 328 -3.04 -22.77 -17.57
C GLY A 328 -3.59 -23.11 -18.95
N ARG A 329 -4.28 -22.13 -19.54
CA ARG A 329 -4.85 -22.20 -20.89
C ARG A 329 -4.31 -21.10 -21.79
N VAL A 330 -4.38 -21.32 -23.11
CA VAL A 330 -4.09 -20.30 -24.12
C VAL A 330 -5.36 -20.01 -24.91
N LEU A 331 -5.80 -18.75 -24.88
CA LEU A 331 -6.98 -18.26 -25.59
C LEU A 331 -6.58 -17.15 -26.56
N SER A 332 -7.25 -17.08 -27.71
CA SER A 332 -7.00 -16.06 -28.72
C SER A 332 -8.28 -15.68 -29.45
N ASP A 333 -8.52 -14.37 -29.56
CA ASP A 333 -9.62 -13.78 -30.34
C ASP A 333 -9.28 -13.69 -31.83
N PHE A 334 -7.99 -13.76 -32.19
CA PHE A 334 -7.56 -13.75 -33.58
C PHE A 334 -7.89 -15.08 -34.28
N PRO A 335 -8.39 -15.04 -35.54
CA PRO A 335 -8.51 -16.22 -36.37
C PRO A 335 -7.10 -16.65 -36.80
N ILE A 336 -6.56 -17.66 -36.12
CA ILE A 336 -5.21 -18.17 -36.41
C ILE A 336 -5.39 -19.49 -37.19
N PRO A 337 -4.96 -19.58 -38.46
CA PRO A 337 -4.91 -20.84 -39.19
C PRO A 337 -3.84 -21.72 -38.54
N PHE A 338 -4.25 -22.59 -37.60
CA PHE A 338 -3.33 -23.26 -36.69
C PHE A 338 -2.50 -24.35 -37.40
N THR A 339 -1.21 -24.46 -37.02
CA THR A 339 -0.38 -25.64 -37.33
C THR A 339 -0.35 -26.62 -36.15
N ASP A 340 -0.31 -26.12 -34.90
CA ASP A 340 -0.32 -26.92 -33.66
C ASP A 340 -1.12 -26.21 -32.56
N LYS A 341 -2.42 -26.53 -32.42
CA LYS A 341 -3.30 -25.97 -31.38
C LYS A 341 -3.64 -27.04 -30.34
N SER A 342 -3.38 -26.73 -29.07
CA SER A 342 -3.94 -27.42 -27.92
C SER A 342 -4.49 -26.41 -26.92
N GLU A 343 -5.15 -26.85 -25.86
CA GLU A 343 -5.59 -25.98 -24.78
C GLU A 343 -4.42 -25.20 -24.13
N LYS A 344 -3.19 -25.73 -24.21
CA LYS A 344 -1.98 -25.20 -23.54
C LYS A 344 -0.96 -24.56 -24.48
N GLN A 345 -1.20 -24.64 -25.79
CA GLN A 345 -0.25 -24.16 -26.79
C GLN A 345 -0.99 -23.61 -28.00
N LEU A 346 -0.47 -22.48 -28.48
CA LEU A 346 -0.93 -21.81 -29.67
C LEU A 346 0.28 -21.37 -30.49
N ALA A 347 0.43 -21.92 -31.69
CA ALA A 347 1.43 -21.45 -32.64
C ALA A 347 0.82 -21.25 -34.04
N GLY A 348 1.17 -20.14 -34.69
CA GLY A 348 0.69 -19.84 -36.04
C GLY A 348 0.94 -18.42 -36.49
N LYS A 349 0.35 -18.08 -37.64
CA LYS A 349 0.37 -16.72 -38.19
C LYS A 349 -0.90 -15.97 -37.80
N ILE A 350 -0.75 -14.70 -37.43
CA ILE A 350 -1.84 -13.74 -37.30
C ILE A 350 -1.79 -12.83 -38.53
N GLY A 351 -2.94 -12.62 -39.19
CA GLY A 351 -3.01 -11.89 -40.46
C GLY A 351 -2.17 -12.56 -41.55
N ASP A 352 -1.43 -11.76 -42.32
CA ASP A 352 -0.55 -12.23 -43.40
C ASP A 352 0.78 -12.83 -42.88
N GLY A 353 1.01 -12.81 -41.56
CA GLY A 353 2.21 -13.37 -40.95
C GLY A 353 3.46 -12.51 -41.14
N GLY A 354 3.32 -11.20 -40.93
CA GLY A 354 4.39 -10.20 -41.01
C GLY A 354 5.64 -10.47 -40.17
N SER A 355 6.59 -9.54 -40.17
CA SER A 355 7.92 -9.74 -39.56
C SER A 355 7.92 -9.77 -38.02
N ALA A 356 6.87 -9.27 -37.38
CA ALA A 356 6.74 -9.24 -35.93
C ALA A 356 6.64 -10.67 -35.36
N LYS A 357 7.42 -10.94 -34.30
CA LYS A 357 7.40 -12.24 -33.60
C LYS A 357 6.93 -12.06 -32.16
N VAL A 358 5.95 -12.86 -31.77
CA VAL A 358 5.35 -12.83 -30.43
C VAL A 358 5.58 -14.18 -29.78
N LYS A 359 6.41 -14.21 -28.74
CA LYS A 359 6.71 -15.41 -27.95
C LYS A 359 6.23 -15.22 -26.52
N LEU A 360 5.29 -16.05 -26.09
CA LEU A 360 4.67 -15.97 -24.77
C LEU A 360 4.90 -17.27 -24.00
N ARG A 361 5.41 -17.19 -22.77
CA ARG A 361 5.73 -18.37 -21.94
C ARG A 361 5.31 -18.16 -20.50
N THR A 362 4.43 -19.03 -20.00
CA THR A 362 4.12 -19.13 -18.56
C THR A 362 4.13 -20.58 -18.07
N THR A 363 4.24 -20.79 -16.76
CA THR A 363 4.09 -22.13 -16.16
C THR A 363 2.72 -22.27 -15.51
N ASP A 364 2.41 -21.39 -14.58
CA ASP A 364 1.21 -21.40 -13.73
C ASP A 364 0.38 -20.13 -13.97
N GLY A 365 -0.07 -19.96 -15.21
CA GLY A 365 -0.95 -18.86 -15.61
C GLY A 365 -1.56 -19.05 -16.98
N ASN A 366 -2.57 -18.23 -17.28
CA ASN A 366 -3.22 -18.22 -18.58
C ASN A 366 -2.48 -17.29 -19.53
N ILE A 367 -2.61 -17.56 -20.83
CA ILE A 367 -2.17 -16.64 -21.88
C ILE A 367 -3.42 -16.24 -22.66
N ASN A 368 -3.75 -14.96 -22.65
CA ASN A 368 -4.88 -14.43 -23.41
C ASN A 368 -4.37 -13.50 -24.50
N VAL A 369 -4.79 -13.74 -25.74
CA VAL A 369 -4.47 -12.91 -26.90
C VAL A 369 -5.75 -12.26 -27.38
N LYS A 370 -5.91 -10.97 -27.07
CA LYS A 370 -7.12 -10.21 -27.35
C LYS A 370 -6.91 -9.27 -28.52
N LYS A 371 -7.99 -9.08 -29.27
CA LYS A 371 -8.07 -8.09 -30.34
C LYS A 371 -8.79 -6.85 -29.82
N TRP A 372 -8.29 -5.67 -30.15
CA TRP A 372 -8.99 -4.40 -29.90
C TRP A 372 -9.23 -3.60 -31.18
#